data_AF-A0A7C4LI64-F1
#
_entry.id   AF-A0A7C4LI64-F1
#
_cell.length_a   1.000
_cell.length_b   1.000
_cell.length_c   1.000
_cell.angle_alpha   90.00
_cell.angle_beta   90.00
_cell.angle_gamma   90.00
#
_symmetry.space_group_name_H-M   'P 1'
#
loop_
_entity.id
_entity.type
_entity.pdbx_description
1 polymer ?
#
loop_
_entity_poly.entity_id
_entity_poly.type
_entity_poly.pdbx_seq_one_letter_code
_entity_poly.pdbx_strand_id
1 'polypeptide(L)'
;MDDVSILEEILVCSERFERLVSGFYNALSKMVGDQLLRVIFKWISAESLNHAELMKGLLSFLKLPYAEVDCSFVIGEPWVTINLLMKTLEAGSINTETLKKILSDLRRLESLASEETYGKLLYPAVSGLLREVGGGLRTQKELEAISAVLREVSLEEEYHEKLVNLINELI
;
A
#
# COMPACT_ATOMS: atom_id res chain seq x y z
N MET A 1 -13.03 18.52 9.74
CA MET A 1 -12.02 17.66 10.39
C MET A 1 -10.92 18.55 10.88
N ASP A 2 -10.34 18.24 12.04
CA ASP A 2 -9.02 18.77 12.35
C ASP A 2 -7.95 18.02 11.54
N ASP A 3 -6.82 18.68 11.35
CA ASP A 3 -5.68 18.20 10.56
C ASP A 3 -5.05 16.91 11.14
N VAL A 4 -5.19 16.67 12.44
CA VAL A 4 -4.68 15.48 13.13
C VAL A 4 -5.53 14.24 12.81
N SER A 5 -6.86 14.41 12.78
CA SER A 5 -7.84 13.38 12.42
C SER A 5 -7.64 12.88 11.00
N ILE A 6 -7.30 13.78 10.07
CA ILE A 6 -7.01 13.41 8.68
C ILE A 6 -5.74 12.56 8.58
N LEU A 7 -4.68 12.97 9.27
CA LEU A 7 -3.42 12.22 9.29
C LEU A 7 -3.59 10.82 9.89
N GLU A 8 -4.33 10.73 10.99
CA GLU A 8 -4.68 9.45 11.62
C GLU A 8 -5.43 8.53 10.66
N GLU A 9 -6.51 9.03 10.05
CA GLU A 9 -7.33 8.25 9.11
C GLU A 9 -6.51 7.73 7.93
N ILE A 10 -5.68 8.58 7.33
CA ILE A 10 -4.82 8.20 6.21
C ILE A 10 -3.82 7.14 6.65
N LEU A 11 -3.11 7.31 7.77
CA LEU A 11 -2.11 6.34 8.23
C LEU A 11 -2.74 4.99 8.59
N VAL A 12 -3.88 4.98 9.27
CA VAL A 12 -4.63 3.75 9.59
C VAL A 12 -5.05 3.04 8.30
N CYS A 13 -5.56 3.78 7.32
CA CYS A 13 -6.05 3.17 6.10
C CYS A 13 -4.94 2.73 5.14
N SER A 14 -3.83 3.46 5.04
CA SER A 14 -2.64 3.02 4.31
C SER A 14 -2.07 1.75 4.94
N GLU A 15 -1.99 1.67 6.27
CA GLU A 15 -1.55 0.47 6.98
C GLU A 15 -2.41 -0.76 6.63
N ARG A 16 -3.73 -0.61 6.74
CA ARG A 16 -4.68 -1.69 6.45
C ARG A 16 -4.62 -2.10 4.99
N PHE A 17 -4.51 -1.13 4.08
CA PHE A 17 -4.42 -1.37 2.65
C PHE A 17 -3.18 -2.20 2.31
N GLU A 18 -2.01 -1.80 2.80
CA GLU A 18 -0.76 -2.51 2.55
C GLU A 18 -0.74 -3.93 3.11
N ARG A 19 -1.36 -4.16 4.28
CA ARG A 19 -1.53 -5.53 4.79
C ARG A 19 -2.39 -6.39 3.86
N LEU A 20 -3.45 -5.82 3.29
CA LEU A 20 -4.30 -6.54 2.33
C LEU A 20 -3.53 -6.85 1.05
N VAL A 21 -2.78 -5.90 0.50
CA VAL A 21 -1.92 -6.08 -0.68
C VAL A 21 -0.86 -7.16 -0.42
N SER A 22 -0.17 -7.08 0.72
CA SER A 22 0.79 -8.09 1.16
C SER A 22 0.15 -9.49 1.23
N GLY A 23 -1.01 -9.60 1.88
CA GLY A 23 -1.74 -10.84 2.02
C GLY A 23 -2.15 -11.43 0.67
N PHE A 24 -2.64 -10.58 -0.24
CA PHE A 24 -3.02 -10.93 -1.60
C PHE A 24 -1.83 -11.50 -2.38
N TYR A 25 -0.71 -10.78 -2.46
CA TYR A 25 0.47 -11.24 -3.19
C TYR A 25 1.06 -12.53 -2.61
N ASN A 26 1.06 -12.68 -1.28
CA ASN A 26 1.49 -13.93 -0.63
C ASN A 26 0.61 -15.10 -1.05
N ALA A 27 -0.72 -14.91 -1.07
CA ALA A 27 -1.67 -15.92 -1.48
C ALA A 27 -1.50 -16.27 -2.97
N LEU A 28 -1.42 -15.26 -3.84
CA LEU A 28 -1.18 -15.43 -5.27
C LEU A 28 0.13 -16.22 -5.54
N SER A 29 1.20 -15.93 -4.79
CA SER A 29 2.48 -16.64 -4.90
C SER A 29 2.39 -18.14 -4.58
N LYS A 30 1.37 -18.58 -3.83
CA LYS A 30 1.17 -20.00 -3.51
C LYS A 30 0.34 -20.71 -4.57
N MET A 31 -0.37 -19.96 -5.40
CA MET A 31 -1.32 -20.47 -6.39
C MET A 31 -0.74 -20.52 -7.80
N VAL A 32 0.30 -19.75 -8.09
CA VAL A 32 0.95 -19.77 -9.40
C VAL A 32 1.98 -20.90 -9.53
N GLY A 33 1.98 -21.55 -10.68
CA GLY A 33 2.85 -22.70 -10.99
C GLY A 33 4.28 -22.32 -11.38
N ASP A 34 4.48 -21.11 -11.90
CA ASP A 34 5.79 -20.62 -12.37
C ASP A 34 6.69 -20.16 -11.21
N GLN A 35 7.93 -20.64 -11.16
CA GLN A 35 8.84 -20.38 -10.04
C GLN A 35 9.30 -18.92 -9.96
N LEU A 36 9.51 -18.26 -11.11
CA LEU A 36 9.91 -16.86 -11.14
C LEU A 36 8.78 -15.97 -10.62
N LEU A 37 7.54 -16.21 -11.07
CA LEU A 37 6.37 -15.48 -10.59
C LEU A 37 6.18 -15.65 -9.08
N ARG A 38 6.37 -16.85 -8.55
CA ARG A 38 6.32 -17.10 -7.10
C ARG A 38 7.32 -16.24 -6.33
N VAL A 39 8.55 -16.11 -6.83
CA VAL A 39 9.59 -15.30 -6.18
C VAL A 39 9.22 -13.83 -6.21
N ILE A 40 8.78 -13.32 -7.38
CA ILE A 40 8.42 -11.90 -7.52
C ILE A 40 7.23 -11.55 -6.62
N PHE A 41 6.15 -12.34 -6.64
CA PHE A 41 4.99 -12.05 -5.78
C PHE A 41 5.32 -12.16 -4.29
N LYS A 42 6.21 -13.06 -3.88
CA LYS A 42 6.67 -13.10 -2.48
C LYS A 42 7.49 -11.86 -2.11
N TRP A 43 8.28 -11.35 -3.04
CA TRP A 43 9.05 -10.14 -2.80
C TRP A 43 8.13 -8.92 -2.65
N ILE A 44 7.21 -8.69 -3.58
CA ILE A 44 6.21 -7.60 -3.48
C ILE A 44 5.40 -7.73 -2.18
N SER A 45 4.97 -8.95 -1.83
CA SER A 45 4.27 -9.19 -0.57
C SER A 45 5.07 -8.78 0.67
N ALA A 46 6.39 -9.01 0.68
CA ALA A 46 7.25 -8.63 1.78
C ALA A 46 7.43 -7.10 1.86
N GLU A 47 7.60 -6.43 0.72
CA GLU A 47 7.72 -4.97 0.67
C GLU A 47 6.43 -4.28 1.17
N SER A 48 5.25 -4.67 0.67
CA SER A 48 3.98 -4.14 1.18
C SER A 48 3.80 -4.39 2.68
N LEU A 49 4.26 -5.53 3.21
CA LEU A 49 4.23 -5.75 4.66
C LEU A 49 5.13 -4.77 5.42
N ASN A 50 6.32 -4.48 4.89
CA ASN A 50 7.22 -3.49 5.47
C ASN A 50 6.57 -2.09 5.49
N HIS A 51 5.86 -1.72 4.43
CA HIS A 51 5.12 -0.46 4.36
C HIS A 51 4.02 -0.40 5.41
N ALA A 52 3.24 -1.46 5.58
CA ALA A 52 2.24 -1.53 6.65
C ALA A 52 2.88 -1.34 8.04
N GLU A 53 3.99 -2.04 8.33
CA GLU A 53 4.69 -1.88 9.61
C GLU A 53 5.25 -0.46 9.80
N LEU A 54 5.72 0.19 8.73
CA LEU A 54 6.12 1.59 8.76
C LEU A 54 4.96 2.50 9.17
N MET A 55 3.78 2.38 8.51
CA MET A 55 2.62 3.22 8.83
C MET A 55 2.15 3.01 10.28
N LYS A 56 2.14 1.76 10.75
CA LYS A 56 1.85 1.41 12.14
C LYS A 56 2.88 2.01 13.12
N GLY A 57 4.15 1.97 12.74
CA GLY A 57 5.25 2.59 13.47
C GLY A 57 5.08 4.10 13.58
N LEU A 58 4.67 4.76 12.49
CA LEU A 58 4.38 6.19 12.46
C LEU A 58 3.19 6.57 13.35
N LEU A 59 2.08 5.82 13.30
CA LEU A 59 0.95 6.02 14.22
C LEU A 59 1.42 5.98 15.68
N SER A 60 2.22 4.97 16.03
CA SER A 60 2.75 4.79 17.39
C SER A 60 3.72 5.92 17.78
N PHE A 61 4.62 6.31 16.88
CA PHE A 61 5.59 7.39 17.10
C PHE A 61 4.90 8.74 17.31
N LEU A 62 3.87 9.03 16.52
CA LEU A 62 3.07 10.25 16.60
C LEU A 62 2.02 10.21 17.72
N LYS A 63 1.87 9.07 18.40
CA LYS A 63 0.85 8.81 19.43
C LYS A 63 -0.57 9.02 18.93
N LEU A 64 -0.80 8.71 17.66
CA LEU A 64 -2.13 8.73 17.06
C LEU A 64 -2.87 7.44 17.43
N PRO A 65 -4.18 7.49 17.72
CA PRO A 65 -4.96 6.29 17.95
C PRO A 65 -5.01 5.40 16.70
N TYR A 66 -5.36 4.15 16.92
CA TYR A 66 -5.75 3.25 15.83
C TYR A 66 -7.29 3.24 15.75
N ALA A 67 -7.86 4.26 15.10
CA ALA A 67 -9.30 4.41 14.98
C ALA A 67 -9.93 3.35 14.07
N GLU A 68 -11.25 3.16 14.25
CA GLU A 68 -12.07 2.55 13.22
C GLU A 68 -12.43 3.59 12.17
N VAL A 69 -11.97 3.34 10.95
CA VAL A 69 -12.07 4.27 9.82
C VAL A 69 -12.62 3.51 8.61
N ASP A 70 -13.50 4.16 7.85
CA ASP A 70 -13.97 3.64 6.57
C ASP A 70 -12.90 3.87 5.49
N CYS A 71 -12.01 2.90 5.34
CA CYS A 71 -10.91 2.98 4.37
C CYS A 71 -11.36 2.92 2.91
N SER A 72 -12.62 2.51 2.64
CA SER A 72 -13.17 2.61 1.30
C SER A 72 -13.38 4.06 0.88
N PHE A 73 -13.66 4.96 1.83
CA PHE A 73 -13.77 6.39 1.59
C PHE A 73 -12.40 7.08 1.51
N VAL A 74 -11.47 6.71 2.39
CA VAL A 74 -10.15 7.35 2.49
C VAL A 74 -9.22 6.95 1.34
N ILE A 75 -9.11 5.66 1.04
CA ILE A 75 -8.23 5.14 -0.02
C ILE A 75 -8.97 5.13 -1.36
N GLY A 76 -10.29 4.92 -1.35
CA GLY A 76 -11.10 4.93 -2.56
C GLY A 76 -10.96 3.65 -3.38
N GLU A 77 -10.70 3.83 -4.67
CA GLU A 77 -10.73 2.74 -5.65
C GLU A 77 -9.71 1.61 -5.43
N PRO A 78 -8.45 1.87 -5.01
CA PRO A 78 -7.50 0.80 -4.68
C PRO A 78 -8.05 -0.15 -3.61
N TRP A 79 -8.71 0.39 -2.58
CA TRP A 79 -9.32 -0.41 -1.52
C TRP A 79 -10.42 -1.33 -2.05
N VAL A 80 -11.29 -0.81 -2.92
CA VAL A 80 -12.34 -1.62 -3.55
C VAL A 80 -11.72 -2.72 -4.41
N THR A 81 -10.70 -2.37 -5.18
CA THR A 81 -10.01 -3.28 -6.11
C THR A 81 -9.34 -4.44 -5.37
N ILE A 82 -8.56 -4.17 -4.31
CA ILE A 82 -7.89 -5.24 -3.57
C ILE A 82 -8.87 -6.20 -2.90
N ASN A 83 -9.98 -5.68 -2.39
CA ASN A 83 -11.03 -6.53 -1.78
C ASN A 83 -11.71 -7.44 -2.81
N LEU A 84 -11.93 -6.96 -4.05
CA LEU A 84 -12.46 -7.78 -5.14
C LEU A 84 -11.45 -8.86 -5.59
N LEU A 85 -10.17 -8.50 -5.66
CA LEU A 85 -9.09 -9.42 -5.98
C LEU A 85 -8.94 -10.52 -4.92
N MET A 86 -9.02 -10.18 -3.63
CA MET A 86 -9.02 -11.16 -2.53
C MET A 86 -10.15 -12.18 -2.68
N LYS A 87 -11.39 -11.74 -2.98
CA LYS A 87 -12.51 -12.64 -3.27
C LYS A 87 -12.26 -13.56 -4.47
N THR A 88 -11.50 -13.09 -5.45
CA THR A 88 -11.13 -13.89 -6.63
C THR A 88 -10.20 -15.05 -6.23
N LEU A 89 -9.27 -14.84 -5.29
CA LEU A 89 -8.40 -15.90 -4.78
C LEU A 89 -9.17 -16.95 -3.96
N GLU A 90 -10.17 -16.52 -3.18
CA GLU A 90 -11.01 -17.42 -2.38
C GLU A 90 -11.83 -18.39 -3.25
N ALA A 91 -12.15 -18.01 -4.49
CA ALA A 91 -12.92 -18.82 -5.42
C ALA A 91 -12.17 -20.05 -5.99
N GLY A 92 -10.85 -20.17 -5.75
CA GLY A 92 -10.08 -21.37 -6.05
C GLY A 92 -8.98 -21.21 -7.12
N SER A 93 -8.70 -22.29 -7.86
CA SER A 93 -7.51 -22.40 -8.71
C SER A 93 -7.40 -21.32 -9.78
N ILE A 94 -6.22 -20.71 -9.90
CA ILE A 94 -5.92 -19.67 -10.89
C ILE A 94 -5.38 -20.34 -12.15
N ASN A 95 -6.16 -20.28 -13.23
CA ASN A 95 -5.66 -20.62 -14.56
C ASN A 95 -5.01 -19.39 -15.23
N THR A 96 -4.41 -19.56 -16.40
CA THR A 96 -3.72 -18.49 -17.12
C THR A 96 -4.62 -17.29 -17.44
N GLU A 97 -5.88 -17.52 -17.81
CA GLU A 97 -6.83 -16.43 -18.12
C GLU A 97 -7.19 -15.63 -16.87
N THR A 98 -7.45 -16.32 -15.75
CA THR A 98 -7.66 -15.69 -14.46
C THR A 98 -6.44 -14.90 -14.01
N LEU A 99 -5.23 -15.44 -14.21
CA LEU A 99 -3.98 -14.75 -13.88
C LEU A 99 -3.80 -13.48 -14.70
N LYS A 100 -4.07 -13.51 -16.01
CA LYS A 100 -4.01 -12.30 -16.86
C LYS A 100 -4.98 -11.22 -16.39
N LYS A 101 -6.19 -11.60 -16.00
CA LYS A 101 -7.16 -10.66 -15.44
C LYS A 101 -6.66 -10.06 -14.13
N ILE A 102 -6.17 -10.90 -13.20
CA ILE A 102 -5.57 -10.46 -11.94
C ILE A 102 -4.44 -9.47 -12.19
N LEU A 103 -3.52 -9.76 -13.11
CA LEU A 103 -2.39 -8.89 -13.43
C LEU A 103 -2.81 -7.55 -14.02
N SER A 104 -3.84 -7.54 -14.87
CA SER A 104 -4.40 -6.29 -15.40
C SER A 104 -5.01 -5.42 -14.29
N ASP A 105 -5.70 -6.03 -13.33
CA ASP A 105 -6.30 -5.33 -12.19
C ASP A 105 -5.23 -4.87 -11.19
N LEU A 106 -4.19 -5.68 -10.96
CA LEU A 106 -3.03 -5.31 -10.14
C LEU A 106 -2.28 -4.12 -10.73
N ARG A 107 -2.04 -4.10 -12.05
CA ARG A 107 -1.39 -2.96 -12.70
C ARG A 107 -2.12 -1.66 -12.39
N ARG A 108 -3.46 -1.69 -12.48
CA ARG A 108 -4.29 -0.53 -12.14
C ARG A 108 -4.18 -0.18 -10.66
N LEU A 109 -4.19 -1.19 -9.79
CA LEU A 109 -4.04 -0.99 -8.35
C LEU A 109 -2.70 -0.35 -7.99
N GLU A 110 -1.57 -0.86 -8.49
CA GLU A 110 -0.23 -0.33 -8.19
C GLU A 110 -0.05 1.10 -8.73
N SER A 111 -0.57 1.37 -9.92
CA SER A 111 -0.56 2.72 -10.50
C SER A 111 -1.37 3.71 -9.63
N LEU A 112 -2.55 3.31 -9.15
CA LEU A 112 -3.35 4.16 -8.27
C LEU A 112 -2.76 4.28 -6.85
N ALA A 113 -2.12 3.23 -6.34
CA ALA A 113 -1.44 3.25 -5.05
C ALA A 113 -0.27 4.26 -5.09
N SER A 114 0.62 4.13 -6.08
CA SER A 114 1.76 5.03 -6.25
C SER A 114 1.34 6.49 -6.48
N GLU A 115 0.46 6.76 -7.44
CA GLU A 115 0.10 8.13 -7.81
C GLU A 115 -0.84 8.81 -6.80
N GLU A 116 -1.95 8.16 -6.45
CA GLU A 116 -3.03 8.79 -5.67
C GLU A 116 -2.80 8.61 -4.17
N THR A 117 -2.55 7.36 -3.72
CA THR A 117 -2.47 7.06 -2.28
C THR A 117 -1.19 7.60 -1.67
N TYR A 118 -0.03 7.33 -2.29
CA TYR A 118 1.26 7.72 -1.74
C TYR A 118 1.73 9.09 -2.23
N GLY A 119 1.70 9.32 -3.54
CA GLY A 119 2.20 10.55 -4.15
C GLY A 119 1.36 11.79 -3.84
N LYS A 120 0.03 11.69 -3.91
CA LYS A 120 -0.89 12.84 -3.77
C LYS A 120 -1.57 12.95 -2.40
N LEU A 121 -1.80 11.85 -1.69
CA LEU A 121 -2.47 11.88 -0.39
C LEU A 121 -1.48 11.79 0.77
N LEU A 122 -0.79 10.65 0.93
CA LEU A 122 0.00 10.39 2.13
C LEU A 122 1.21 11.32 2.25
N TYR A 123 2.00 11.50 1.19
CA TYR A 123 3.19 12.36 1.28
C TYR A 123 2.82 13.83 1.58
N PRO A 124 1.85 14.46 0.89
CA PRO A 124 1.41 15.82 1.22
C PRO A 124 0.74 15.93 2.59
N ALA A 125 -0.09 14.95 2.98
CA ALA A 125 -0.73 14.95 4.30
C ALA A 125 0.33 14.84 5.41
N VAL A 126 1.26 13.91 5.31
CA VAL A 126 2.32 13.76 6.31
C VAL A 126 3.24 14.99 6.31
N SER A 127 3.67 15.49 5.16
CA SER A 127 4.57 16.66 5.13
C SER A 127 3.92 17.99 5.55
N GLY A 128 2.63 18.18 5.28
CA GLY A 128 1.85 19.35 5.68
C GLY A 128 1.43 19.30 7.14
N LEU A 129 0.80 18.20 7.56
CA LEU A 129 0.18 18.07 8.88
C LEU A 129 1.24 17.91 9.98
N LEU A 130 2.38 17.25 9.70
CA LEU A 130 3.48 17.17 10.67
C LEU A 130 4.10 18.53 11.04
N ARG A 131 3.96 19.56 10.19
CA ARG A 131 4.37 20.93 10.55
C ARG A 131 3.42 21.56 11.57
N GLU A 132 2.17 21.11 11.61
CA GLU A 132 1.10 21.63 12.46
C GLU A 132 0.92 20.82 13.75
N VAL A 133 1.19 19.50 13.73
CA VAL A 133 1.23 18.64 14.94
C VAL A 133 2.47 18.90 15.82
N GLY A 134 3.02 20.12 15.77
CA GLY A 134 4.27 20.61 16.37
C GLY A 134 4.39 20.55 17.90
N GLY A 135 3.56 19.75 18.58
CA GLY A 135 3.78 19.33 19.96
C GLY A 135 4.54 17.99 20.10
N GLY A 136 4.55 17.14 19.07
CA GLY A 136 5.09 15.76 19.14
C GLY A 136 6.45 15.55 18.47
N LEU A 137 6.73 16.25 17.37
CA LEU A 137 8.04 16.20 16.70
C LEU A 137 9.04 17.08 17.45
N ARG A 138 10.16 16.48 17.83
CA ARG A 138 11.22 17.11 18.61
C ARG A 138 12.10 17.99 17.74
N THR A 139 12.24 17.71 16.42
CA THR A 139 13.08 18.50 15.51
C THR A 139 12.65 18.46 14.04
N GLN A 140 13.01 19.49 13.27
CA GLN A 140 12.89 19.53 11.79
C GLN A 140 13.54 18.32 11.08
N LYS A 141 14.58 17.72 11.68
CA LYS A 141 15.26 16.54 11.13
C LYS A 141 14.41 15.28 11.19
N GLU A 142 13.53 15.15 12.19
CA GLU A 142 12.61 14.00 12.27
C GLU A 142 11.58 14.08 11.15
N LEU A 143 11.09 15.28 10.83
CA LEU A 143 10.21 15.50 9.68
C LEU A 143 10.91 15.12 8.37
N GLU A 144 12.15 15.59 8.16
CA GLU A 144 12.94 15.23 6.97
C GLU A 144 13.14 13.72 6.84
N ALA A 145 13.41 13.02 7.94
CA ALA A 145 13.57 11.58 7.95
C ALA A 145 12.27 10.85 7.57
N ILE A 146 11.12 11.25 8.17
CA ILE A 146 9.81 10.65 7.85
C ILE A 146 9.46 10.90 6.37
N SER A 147 9.63 12.13 5.89
CA SER A 147 9.38 12.47 4.48
C SER A 147 10.27 11.68 3.52
N ALA A 148 11.53 11.44 3.88
CA ALA A 148 12.44 10.63 3.06
C ALA A 148 11.97 9.18 2.94
N VAL A 149 11.56 8.55 4.04
CA VAL A 149 11.09 7.16 4.03
C VAL A 149 9.77 7.03 3.28
N LEU A 150 8.81 7.95 3.47
CA LEU A 150 7.54 7.90 2.74
C LEU A 150 7.70 8.14 1.23
N ARG A 151 8.70 8.93 0.84
CA ARG A 151 9.06 9.08 -0.56
C ARG A 151 9.61 7.77 -1.14
N GLU A 152 10.41 7.04 -0.37
CA GLU A 152 10.91 5.74 -0.80
C GLU A 152 9.77 4.74 -1.04
N VAL A 153 8.79 4.67 -0.12
CA VAL A 153 7.58 3.85 -0.30
C VAL A 153 6.88 4.14 -1.62
N SER A 154 6.69 5.43 -1.95
CA SER A 154 6.08 5.82 -3.23
C SER A 154 6.88 5.33 -4.46
N LEU A 155 8.21 5.31 -4.38
CA LEU A 155 9.07 4.81 -5.45
C LEU A 155 9.04 3.28 -5.55
N GLU A 156 8.93 2.60 -4.41
CA GLU A 156 8.77 1.15 -4.34
C GLU A 156 7.44 0.72 -4.99
N GLU A 157 6.34 1.47 -4.77
CA GLU A 157 5.07 1.21 -5.47
C GLU A 157 5.15 1.40 -6.98
N GLU A 158 5.86 2.43 -7.47
CA GLU A 158 6.12 2.57 -8.91
C GLU A 158 6.92 1.36 -9.46
N TYR A 159 7.78 0.76 -8.63
CA TYR A 159 8.53 -0.43 -9.02
C TYR A 159 7.66 -1.69 -8.99
N HIS A 160 6.74 -1.83 -8.03
CA HIS A 160 5.72 -2.87 -8.04
C HIS A 160 4.90 -2.83 -9.34
N GLU A 161 4.45 -1.64 -9.75
CA GLU A 161 3.73 -1.45 -11.01
C GLU A 161 4.56 -1.94 -12.22
N LYS A 162 5.84 -1.55 -12.29
CA LYS A 162 6.76 -1.97 -13.36
C LYS A 162 6.92 -3.49 -13.39
N LEU A 163 7.04 -4.14 -12.23
CA LEU A 163 7.14 -5.60 -12.16
C LEU A 163 5.85 -6.28 -12.61
N VAL A 164 4.68 -5.80 -12.20
CA VAL A 164 3.40 -6.35 -12.64
C VAL A 164 3.25 -6.22 -14.15
N ASN A 165 3.66 -5.08 -14.73
CA ASN A 165 3.69 -4.88 -16.18
C ASN A 165 4.57 -5.91 -16.89
N LEU A 166 5.80 -6.11 -16.42
CA LEU A 166 6.73 -7.08 -16.99
C LEU A 166 6.17 -8.51 -16.89
N ILE A 167 5.58 -8.88 -15.75
CA ILE A 167 4.94 -10.19 -15.58
C ILE A 167 3.82 -10.38 -16.60
N ASN A 168 3.00 -9.35 -16.83
CA ASN A 168 1.89 -9.41 -17.78
C ASN A 168 2.37 -9.58 -19.24
N GLU A 169 3.58 -9.15 -19.57
CA GLU A 169 4.21 -9.37 -20.88
C GLU A 169 4.79 -10.79 -21.05
N LEU A 170 5.09 -11.47 -19.95
CA LEU A 170 5.67 -12.82 -19.94
C LEU A 170 4.62 -13.94 -20.11
N ILE A 171 3.33 -13.64 -19.98
CA ILE A 171 2.23 -14.63 -19.90
C ILE A 171 1.23 -14.42 -21.03
#